data_AF-A0A661J980-F1
#
_entry.id   AF-A0A661J980-F1
#
_cell.length_a   1.000
_cell.length_b   1.000
_cell.length_c   1.000
_cell.angle_alpha   90.00
_cell.angle_beta   90.00
_cell.angle_gamma   90.00
#
_symmetry.space_group_name_H-M   'P 1'
#
loop_
_entity.id
_entity.type
_entity.pdbx_description
1 polymer ?
#
loop_
_entity_poly.entity_id
_entity_poly.type
_entity_poly.pdbx_seq_one_letter_code
_entity_poly.pdbx_strand_id
1 'polypeptide(L)'
;MKILAIDTSTPVGSIAIVEGALLKAQHILNISATHNQRLLPGIDRILTDTDWTLDDLDGLAVSLGPGRFTGLRIGLSVVKGLAWATGKPLAGVPTLDALAANVPLAP
;
A
#
# COMPACT_ATOMS: atom_id res chain seq x y z
N MET A 1 -5.48 12.41 -8.70
CA MET A 1 -5.39 10.95 -8.78
C MET A 1 -5.35 10.40 -7.36
N LYS A 2 -6.31 9.55 -7.01
CA LYS A 2 -6.48 8.93 -5.70
C LYS A 2 -5.90 7.52 -5.72
N ILE A 3 -4.82 7.27 -4.98
CA ILE A 3 -4.10 5.98 -5.03
C ILE A 3 -4.05 5.34 -3.65
N LEU A 4 -4.37 4.05 -3.59
CA LEU A 4 -4.09 3.18 -2.45
C LEU A 4 -2.74 2.48 -2.66
N ALA A 5 -1.77 2.73 -1.80
CA ALA A 5 -0.43 2.15 -1.84
C ALA A 5 -0.20 1.19 -0.66
N ILE A 6 0.43 0.04 -0.93
CA ILE A 6 0.72 -0.99 0.08
C ILE A 6 2.19 -1.39 0.03
N ASP A 7 2.84 -1.38 1.18
CA ASP A 7 4.17 -1.96 1.36
C ASP A 7 4.15 -3.01 2.49
N THR A 8 4.57 -4.22 2.16
CA THR A 8 4.74 -5.35 3.08
C THR A 8 6.12 -5.98 2.94
N SER A 9 7.08 -5.23 2.38
CA SER A 9 8.45 -5.68 2.10
C SER A 9 9.30 -5.86 3.37
N THR A 10 8.94 -5.22 4.49
CA THR A 10 9.69 -5.28 5.76
C THR A 10 8.86 -5.89 6.91
N PRO A 11 9.43 -6.10 8.12
CA PRO A 11 8.66 -6.47 9.31
C PRO A 11 7.62 -5.42 9.75
N VAL A 12 7.75 -4.19 9.27
CA VAL A 12 6.78 -3.10 9.48
C VAL A 12 6.22 -2.74 8.11
N GLY A 13 4.97 -3.11 7.85
CA GLY A 13 4.29 -2.73 6.62
C GLY A 13 3.58 -1.40 6.76
N SER A 14 3.06 -0.92 5.65
CA SER A 14 2.24 0.29 5.60
C SER A 14 1.16 0.19 4.53
N ILE A 15 0.10 0.95 4.77
CA ILE A 15 -0.98 1.19 3.83
C ILE A 15 -1.15 2.71 3.79
N ALA A 16 -1.24 3.30 2.62
CA ALA A 16 -1.39 4.75 2.47
C ALA A 16 -2.40 5.08 1.38
N ILE A 17 -3.14 6.16 1.58
CA ILE A 17 -3.98 6.78 0.54
C ILE A 17 -3.41 8.17 0.25
N VAL A 18 -3.20 8.45 -1.03
CA VAL A 18 -2.73 9.75 -1.53
C VAL A 18 -3.71 10.36 -2.52
N GLU A 19 -3.76 11.69 -2.54
CA GLU A 19 -4.47 12.49 -3.53
C GLU A 19 -3.47 13.41 -4.24
N GLY A 20 -3.04 13.01 -5.45
CA GLY A 20 -1.91 13.67 -6.10
C GLY A 20 -0.63 13.51 -5.26
N ALA A 21 -0.06 14.61 -4.78
CA ALA A 21 1.12 14.61 -3.92
C ALA A 21 0.79 14.63 -2.42
N LEU A 22 -0.49 14.72 -2.05
CA LEU A 22 -0.91 14.85 -0.65
C LEU A 22 -1.17 13.48 -0.04
N LEU A 23 -0.50 13.17 1.08
CA LEU A 23 -0.84 12.03 1.92
C LEU A 23 -2.15 12.31 2.67
N LYS A 24 -3.20 11.53 2.41
CA LYS A 24 -4.52 11.68 3.03
C LYS A 24 -4.63 10.86 4.32
N ALA A 25 -4.17 9.62 4.28
CA ALA A 25 -4.15 8.73 5.43
C ALA A 25 -3.02 7.72 5.30
N GLN A 26 -2.51 7.25 6.44
CA GLN A 26 -1.57 6.15 6.50
C GLN A 26 -1.89 5.24 7.70
N HIS A 27 -1.62 3.96 7.55
CA HIS A 27 -1.71 2.98 8.62
C HIS A 27 -0.46 2.10 8.63
N ILE A 28 0.24 2.12 9.76
CA ILE A 28 1.44 1.30 9.96
C ILE A 28 1.03 -0.07 10.48
N LEU A 29 1.40 -1.10 9.74
CA LEU A 29 1.17 -2.49 10.07
C LEU A 29 2.37 -3.02 10.86
N ASN A 30 2.18 -3.30 12.14
CA ASN A 30 3.15 -4.10 12.87
C ASN A 30 2.97 -5.57 12.49
N ILE A 31 3.71 -6.01 11.46
CA ILE A 31 3.56 -7.35 10.88
C ILE A 31 4.15 -8.43 11.81
N SER A 32 5.01 -8.07 12.76
CA SER A 32 5.65 -9.03 13.68
C SER A 32 4.68 -9.82 14.58
N ALA A 33 3.46 -9.32 14.84
CA ALA A 33 2.56 -9.91 15.85
C ALA A 33 1.41 -10.80 15.32
N THR A 34 1.01 -10.75 14.05
CA THR A 34 0.06 -11.74 13.45
C THR A 34 -0.02 -11.51 11.94
N HIS A 35 0.57 -12.41 11.16
CA HIS A 35 1.10 -12.16 9.80
C HIS A 35 0.10 -11.91 8.64
N ASN A 36 -1.22 -11.97 8.81
CA ASN A 36 -2.11 -11.82 7.63
C ASN A 36 -3.48 -11.17 7.90
N GLN A 37 -3.87 -10.99 9.15
CA GLN A 37 -5.22 -10.53 9.51
C GLN A 37 -5.36 -9.01 9.58
N ARG A 38 -4.28 -8.25 9.43
CA ARG A 38 -4.29 -6.79 9.65
C ARG A 38 -4.31 -5.96 8.37
N LEU A 39 -3.93 -6.54 7.23
CA LEU A 39 -3.82 -5.79 5.98
C LEU A 39 -5.19 -5.35 5.46
N LEU A 40 -6.15 -6.28 5.31
CA LEU A 40 -7.51 -5.96 4.85
C LEU A 40 -8.25 -5.03 5.82
N PRO A 41 -8.27 -5.28 7.15
CA PRO A 41 -8.85 -4.32 8.09
C PRO A 41 -8.15 -2.97 8.10
N GLY A 42 -6.85 -2.93 7.83
CA GLY A 42 -6.10 -1.69 7.69
C GLY A 42 -6.51 -0.90 6.45
N ILE A 43 -6.80 -1.56 5.33
CA ILE A 43 -7.33 -0.94 4.12
C ILE A 43 -8.71 -0.35 4.40
N ASP A 44 -9.61 -1.15 4.98
CA ASP A 44 -10.96 -0.74 5.36
C ASP A 44 -10.94 0.47 6.31
N ARG A 45 -10.04 0.43 7.30
CA ARG A 45 -9.83 1.54 8.22
C ARG A 45 -9.41 2.82 7.51
N ILE A 46 -8.38 2.79 6.65
CA ILE A 46 -7.91 4.04 6.05
C ILE A 46 -8.89 4.60 5.03
N LEU A 47 -9.66 3.74 4.35
CA LEU A 47 -10.76 4.16 3.49
C LEU A 47 -11.82 4.91 4.31
N THR A 48 -12.23 4.32 5.45
CA THR A 48 -13.14 4.94 6.42
C THR A 48 -12.60 6.26 6.96
N ASP A 49 -11.32 6.30 7.36
CA ASP A 49 -10.67 7.51 7.89
C ASP A 49 -10.62 8.65 6.84
N THR A 50 -10.72 8.33 5.54
CA THR A 50 -10.79 9.29 4.43
C THR A 50 -12.19 9.56 3.89
N ASP A 51 -13.22 8.91 4.43
CA ASP A 51 -14.59 8.90 3.89
C ASP A 51 -14.66 8.48 2.41
N TRP A 52 -13.79 7.53 2.01
CA TRP A 52 -13.69 7.02 0.65
C TRP A 52 -14.03 5.54 0.59
N THR A 53 -14.41 5.10 -0.60
CA THR A 53 -14.63 3.70 -0.96
C THR A 53 -13.59 3.22 -1.96
N LEU A 54 -13.58 1.92 -2.27
CA LEU A 54 -12.72 1.37 -3.32
C LEU A 54 -13.03 1.98 -4.70
N ASP A 55 -14.28 2.39 -4.95
CA ASP A 55 -14.70 2.95 -6.23
C ASP A 55 -14.16 4.37 -6.45
N ASP A 56 -13.92 5.10 -5.36
CA ASP A 56 -13.32 6.44 -5.37
C ASP A 56 -11.83 6.43 -5.76
N LEU A 57 -11.17 5.27 -5.68
CA LEU A 57 -9.75 5.15 -6.03
C LEU A 57 -9.57 5.16 -7.55
N ASP A 58 -8.54 5.84 -8.03
CA ASP A 58 -8.16 5.83 -9.45
C ASP A 58 -7.21 4.67 -9.78
N GLY A 59 -6.54 4.11 -8.77
CA GLY A 59 -5.55 3.05 -8.97
C GLY A 59 -4.95 2.53 -7.68
N LEU A 60 -4.17 1.46 -7.83
CA LEU A 60 -3.54 0.72 -6.74
C LEU A 60 -2.02 0.68 -6.96
N ALA A 61 -1.25 0.70 -5.87
CA ALA A 61 0.20 0.57 -5.90
C ALA A 61 0.69 -0.45 -4.89
N VAL A 62 1.73 -1.21 -5.25
CA VAL A 62 2.33 -2.22 -4.36
C VAL A 62 3.85 -2.30 -4.51
N SER A 63 4.54 -2.49 -3.39
CA SER A 63 5.99 -2.76 -3.40
C SER A 63 6.33 -4.10 -4.05
N LEU A 64 7.32 -4.11 -4.94
CA LEU A 64 7.79 -5.30 -5.69
C LEU A 64 8.99 -6.00 -5.04
N GLY A 65 9.67 -5.34 -4.09
CA GLY A 65 10.93 -5.80 -3.52
C GLY A 65 12.14 -5.02 -4.06
N PRO A 66 13.36 -5.37 -3.61
CA PRO A 66 13.69 -6.46 -2.69
C PRO A 66 13.07 -6.30 -1.29
N GLY A 67 12.82 -7.42 -0.61
CA GLY A 67 12.16 -7.46 0.70
C GLY A 67 11.86 -8.88 1.18
N ARG A 68 11.13 -9.01 2.29
CA ARG A 68 10.71 -10.29 2.86
C ARG A 68 9.77 -11.01 1.90
N PHE A 69 10.18 -12.20 1.46
CA PHE A 69 9.45 -13.03 0.51
C PHE A 69 7.96 -13.24 0.87
N THR A 70 7.67 -13.64 2.10
CA THR A 70 6.30 -13.86 2.57
C THR A 70 5.47 -12.57 2.56
N GLY A 71 6.05 -11.47 3.06
CA GLY A 71 5.38 -10.18 3.13
C GLY A 71 5.05 -9.63 1.75
N LEU A 72 6.01 -9.65 0.82
CA LEU A 72 5.80 -9.22 -0.57
C LEU A 72 4.68 -10.02 -1.26
N ARG A 73 4.65 -11.36 -1.09
CA ARG A 73 3.60 -12.20 -1.66
C ARG A 73 2.22 -11.90 -1.06
N ILE A 74 2.13 -11.64 0.24
CA ILE A 74 0.88 -11.22 0.89
C ILE A 74 0.36 -9.92 0.28
N GLY A 75 1.18 -8.86 0.27
CA GLY A 75 0.80 -7.56 -0.27
C GLY A 75 0.38 -7.65 -1.74
N LEU A 76 1.18 -8.33 -2.56
CA LEU A 76 0.89 -8.53 -3.98
C LEU A 76 -0.41 -9.31 -4.21
N SER A 77 -0.70 -10.33 -3.39
CA SER A 77 -1.92 -11.14 -3.54
C SER A 77 -3.17 -10.31 -3.22
N VAL A 78 -3.13 -9.51 -2.16
CA VAL A 78 -4.24 -8.62 -1.78
C VAL A 78 -4.47 -7.57 -2.86
N VAL A 79 -3.43 -6.87 -3.31
CA VAL A 79 -3.59 -5.79 -4.28
C VAL A 79 -4.03 -6.33 -5.64
N LYS A 80 -3.55 -7.50 -6.08
CA LYS A 80 -4.05 -8.16 -7.28
C LYS A 80 -5.52 -8.56 -7.15
N GLY A 81 -5.94 -9.06 -6.00
CA GLY A 81 -7.35 -9.37 -5.73
C GLY A 81 -8.24 -8.13 -5.83
N LEU A 82 -7.81 -7.01 -5.23
CA LEU A 82 -8.50 -5.73 -5.32
C LEU A 82 -8.55 -5.20 -6.76
N ALA A 83 -7.43 -5.22 -7.48
CA ALA A 83 -7.36 -4.79 -8.88
C ALA A 83 -8.32 -5.61 -9.76
N TRP A 84 -8.36 -6.94 -9.54
CA TRP A 84 -9.26 -7.83 -10.25
C TRP A 84 -10.74 -7.53 -9.94
N ALA A 85 -11.08 -7.31 -8.67
CA ALA A 85 -12.45 -7.05 -8.25
C ALA A 85 -12.97 -5.69 -8.72
N THR A 86 -12.10 -4.69 -8.79
CA THR A 86 -12.47 -3.28 -9.06
C THR A 86 -12.18 -2.83 -10.50
N GLY A 87 -11.42 -3.62 -11.26
CA GLY A 87 -10.94 -3.25 -12.60
C GLY A 87 -9.93 -2.09 -12.60
N LYS A 88 -9.43 -1.67 -11.43
CA LYS A 88 -8.54 -0.52 -11.29
C LYS A 88 -7.10 -0.87 -11.74
N PRO A 89 -6.37 0.08 -12.34
CA PRO A 89 -4.98 -0.13 -12.72
C PRO A 89 -4.10 -0.38 -11.48
N LEU A 90 -3.10 -1.25 -11.64
CA LEU A 90 -2.14 -1.63 -10.60
C LEU A 90 -0.71 -1.29 -11.04
N ALA A 91 -0.03 -0.46 -10.26
CA ALA A 91 1.39 -0.15 -10.41
C ALA A 91 2.25 -0.94 -9.41
N GLY A 92 3.29 -1.61 -9.91
CA GLY A 92 4.33 -2.17 -9.07
C GLY A 92 5.49 -1.18 -8.90
N VAL A 93 5.92 -0.94 -7.66
CA VAL A 93 7.00 -0.01 -7.34
C VAL A 93 8.18 -0.77 -6.75
N PRO A 94 9.40 -0.66 -7.30
CA PRO A 94 10.59 -1.22 -6.66
C PRO A 94 10.78 -0.64 -5.27
N THR A 95 11.00 -1.49 -4.27
CA THR A 95 11.02 -1.07 -2.86
C THR A 95 12.16 -0.10 -2.57
N LEU A 96 13.32 -0.30 -3.18
CA LEU A 96 14.46 0.61 -2.98
C LEU A 96 14.20 2.00 -3.61
N ASP A 97 13.50 2.06 -4.74
CA ASP A 97 13.12 3.33 -5.37
C ASP A 97 12.13 4.08 -4.47
N ALA A 98 11.15 3.37 -3.89
CA ALA A 98 10.21 3.94 -2.93
C ALA A 98 10.94 4.48 -1.68
N LEU A 99 11.92 3.75 -1.16
CA LEU A 99 12.74 4.19 -0.03
C LEU A 99 13.57 5.44 -0.38
N ALA A 100 14.19 5.46 -1.56
CA ALA A 100 14.95 6.61 -2.03
C ALA A 100 14.07 7.86 -2.16
N ALA A 101 12.84 7.71 -2.67
CA ALA A 101 11.88 8.79 -2.82
C ALA A 101 11.40 9.40 -1.48
N ASN A 102 11.60 8.71 -0.35
CA ASN A 102 11.29 9.26 0.99
C ASN A 102 12.37 10.23 1.51
N VAL A 103 13.51 10.32 0.84
CA VAL A 103 14.60 11.20 1.25
C VAL A 103 14.52 12.50 0.43
N PRO A 104 14.60 13.69 1.05
CA PRO A 104 14.76 14.93 0.31
C PRO A 104 16.01 14.85 -0.55
N LEU A 105 15.93 15.26 -1.82
CA LEU A 105 17.13 15.44 -2.64
C LEU A 105 18.03 16.46 -1.91
N ALA A 106 19.20 15.99 -1.47
CA ALA A 106 20.24 16.89 -1.03
C ALA A 106 20.62 17.81 -2.21
N PRO A 107 20.83 19.12 -1.97
CA PRO A 107 21.23 20.05 -3.02
C PRO A 107 22.58 19.70 -3.65
#